data_AF-A0A7S1UN82-F1
#
_entry.id   AF-A0A7S1UN82-F1
#
_cell.length_a   1.000
_cell.length_b   1.000
_cell.length_c   1.000
_cell.angle_alpha   90.00
_cell.angle_beta   90.00
_cell.angle_gamma   90.00
#
_symmetry.space_group_name_H-M   'P 1'
#
loop_
_entity.id
_entity.type
_entity.pdbx_description
1 polymer ?
#
loop_
_entity_poly.entity_id
_entity_poly.type
_entity_poly.pdbx_seq_one_letter_code
_entity_poly.pdbx_strand_id
1 'polypeptide(L)'
;KSGSRGVLRQYQDSAQRNEVAFTWLRDFYIDRVAEYFDGDQRYGRADDFIEELLLTPPSVSINKRSGKVEGLADPLGSAEKIITMRNEVAQEWQAMMENVPQDHTGLRKALLEIQMKAWGSGGLGGATSGGDNEQSSQQDESVSGGSTDDGGFQ
;
A
#
# COMPACT_ATOMS: atom_id res chain seq x y z
N LYS A 1 19.47 -11.28 3.89
CA LYS A 1 18.19 -11.99 4.18
C LYS A 1 17.97 -11.93 5.69
N SER A 2 16.74 -11.59 6.13
CA SER A 2 16.22 -11.62 7.51
C SER A 2 16.07 -10.26 8.21
N GLY A 3 15.17 -9.40 7.70
CA GLY A 3 14.65 -8.24 8.46
C GLY A 3 13.21 -8.45 8.95
N SER A 4 12.35 -9.06 8.14
CA SER A 4 10.90 -9.13 8.41
C SER A 4 10.44 -10.20 9.42
N ARG A 5 11.33 -11.06 9.94
CA ARG A 5 10.98 -12.10 10.94
C ARG A 5 11.25 -11.70 12.39
N GLY A 6 11.86 -10.53 12.64
CA GLY A 6 12.25 -10.08 13.98
C GLY A 6 11.11 -9.46 14.80
N VAL A 7 10.22 -8.72 14.14
CA VAL A 7 9.23 -7.87 14.82
C VAL A 7 8.16 -8.69 15.56
N LEU A 8 7.60 -9.72 14.92
CA LEU A 8 6.61 -10.60 15.55
C LEU A 8 7.22 -11.46 16.68
N ARG A 9 8.51 -11.81 16.57
CA ARG A 9 9.21 -12.63 17.56
C ARG A 9 9.62 -11.82 18.80
N GLN A 10 10.04 -10.57 18.62
CA GLN A 10 10.25 -9.63 19.73
C GLN A 10 8.94 -9.30 20.47
N TYR A 11 7.81 -9.26 19.76
CA TYR A 11 6.50 -9.14 20.41
C TYR A 11 6.14 -10.39 21.22
N GLN A 12 6.50 -11.58 20.76
CA GLN A 12 6.20 -12.83 21.49
C GLN A 12 6.95 -12.92 22.84
N ASP A 13 8.19 -12.41 22.90
CA ASP A 13 9.01 -12.40 24.13
C ASP A 13 8.62 -11.27 25.12
N SER A 14 7.93 -10.22 24.65
CA SER A 14 7.41 -9.13 25.49
C SER A 14 5.92 -9.22 25.79
N ALA A 15 5.16 -10.00 25.01
CA ALA A 15 3.72 -10.25 25.18
C ALA A 15 3.39 -11.03 26.45
N GLN A 16 4.30 -11.86 26.98
CA GLN A 16 4.08 -12.53 28.27
C GLN A 16 3.88 -11.55 29.45
N ARG A 17 4.32 -10.29 29.33
CA ARG A 17 4.13 -9.27 30.37
C ARG A 17 2.90 -8.37 30.14
N ASN A 18 2.28 -8.43 28.97
CA ASN A 18 1.18 -7.52 28.58
C ASN A 18 0.10 -8.23 27.74
N GLU A 19 -0.21 -9.48 28.07
CA GLU A 19 -1.23 -10.29 27.38
C GLU A 19 -2.61 -9.60 27.36
N VAL A 20 -2.94 -8.91 28.45
CA VAL A 20 -4.18 -8.12 28.58
C VAL A 20 -4.22 -6.96 27.58
N ALA A 21 -3.16 -6.16 27.52
CA ALA A 21 -3.08 -5.02 26.60
C ALA A 21 -3.04 -5.48 25.14
N PHE A 22 -2.35 -6.60 24.87
CA PHE A 22 -2.33 -7.21 23.54
C PHE A 22 -3.71 -7.69 23.10
N THR A 23 -4.40 -8.44 23.95
CA THR A 23 -5.75 -8.96 23.64
C THR A 23 -6.73 -7.81 23.45
N TRP A 24 -6.67 -6.80 24.31
CA TRP A 24 -7.48 -5.60 24.18
C TRP A 24 -7.21 -4.85 22.87
N LEU A 25 -5.94 -4.57 22.54
CA LEU A 25 -5.58 -3.86 21.33
C LEU A 25 -5.95 -4.65 20.07
N ARG A 26 -5.83 -5.97 20.11
CA ARG A 26 -6.27 -6.86 19.03
C ARG A 26 -7.78 -6.75 18.81
N ASP A 27 -8.58 -6.83 19.87
CA ASP A 27 -10.04 -6.70 19.78
C ASP A 27 -10.40 -5.30 19.24
N PHE A 28 -9.78 -4.24 19.79
CA PHE A 28 -9.93 -2.87 19.30
C PHE A 28 -9.62 -2.73 17.81
N TYR A 29 -8.53 -3.35 17.34
CA TYR A 29 -8.12 -3.33 15.94
C TYR A 29 -9.11 -4.08 15.04
N ILE A 30 -9.54 -5.28 15.42
CA ILE A 30 -10.47 -6.09 14.61
C ILE A 30 -11.81 -5.36 14.45
N ASP A 31 -12.29 -4.71 15.49
CA ASP A 31 -13.56 -3.97 15.45
C ASP A 31 -13.52 -2.77 14.48
N ARG A 32 -12.32 -2.26 14.18
CA ARG A 32 -12.09 -1.02 13.42
C ARG A 32 -11.39 -1.21 12.08
N VAL A 33 -10.87 -2.40 11.80
CA VAL A 33 -10.05 -2.65 10.61
C VAL A 33 -10.81 -2.34 9.32
N ALA A 34 -12.09 -2.72 9.27
CA ALA A 34 -12.94 -2.49 8.11
C ALA A 34 -13.19 -1.00 7.83
N GLU A 35 -13.15 -0.16 8.86
CA GLU A 35 -13.37 1.28 8.73
C GLU A 35 -12.11 2.04 8.28
N TYR A 36 -10.95 1.69 8.84
CA TYR A 36 -9.71 2.44 8.66
C TYR A 36 -8.76 1.86 7.61
N PHE A 37 -8.85 0.56 7.32
CA PHE A 37 -7.84 -0.14 6.52
C PHE A 37 -8.38 -0.93 5.31
N ASP A 38 -9.71 -1.02 5.14
CA ASP A 38 -10.32 -1.72 3.99
C ASP A 38 -10.93 -0.76 2.97
N GLY A 39 -10.83 -1.07 1.67
CA GLY A 39 -11.45 -0.30 0.58
C GLY A 39 -10.57 0.81 0.00
N ASP A 40 -11.19 1.72 -0.77
CA ASP A 40 -10.51 2.88 -1.38
C ASP A 40 -10.33 3.98 -0.32
N GLN A 41 -9.20 3.94 0.37
CA GLN A 41 -8.92 4.77 1.53
C GLN A 41 -8.12 6.02 1.17
N ARG A 42 -8.52 7.16 1.73
CA ARG A 42 -7.79 8.42 1.59
C ARG A 42 -6.47 8.36 2.38
N TYR A 43 -5.50 9.16 1.97
CA TYR A 43 -4.27 9.34 2.75
C TYR A 43 -4.61 9.85 4.16
N GLY A 44 -3.92 9.32 5.19
CA GLY A 44 -4.09 9.74 6.59
C GLY A 44 -5.00 8.87 7.47
N ARG A 45 -5.65 7.83 6.93
CA ARG A 45 -6.57 6.97 7.73
C ARG A 45 -5.87 6.22 8.87
N ALA A 46 -4.60 5.91 8.68
CA ALA A 46 -3.77 5.33 9.73
C ALA A 46 -3.49 6.31 10.88
N ASP A 47 -3.65 7.61 10.68
CA ASP A 47 -3.54 8.64 11.72
C ASP A 47 -4.88 8.82 12.42
N ASP A 48 -6.00 8.84 11.68
CA ASP A 48 -7.35 8.84 12.27
C ASP A 48 -7.54 7.65 13.25
N PHE A 49 -7.04 6.46 12.90
CA PHE A 49 -7.05 5.29 13.78
C PHE A 49 -6.27 5.53 15.09
N ILE A 50 -5.13 6.22 15.00
CA ILE A 50 -4.30 6.53 16.18
C ILE A 50 -4.96 7.63 17.01
N GLU A 51 -5.58 8.63 16.39
CA GLU A 51 -6.37 9.65 17.08
C GLU A 51 -7.51 9.00 17.87
N GLU A 52 -8.26 8.07 17.27
CA GLU A 52 -9.31 7.36 17.99
C GLU A 52 -8.74 6.53 19.16
N LEU A 53 -7.59 5.88 18.95
CA LEU A 53 -6.90 5.13 20.01
C LEU A 53 -6.48 6.05 21.18
N LEU A 54 -6.02 7.28 20.89
CA LEU A 54 -5.63 8.27 21.90
C LEU A 54 -6.84 8.86 22.65
N LEU A 55 -7.99 8.95 22.00
CA LEU A 55 -9.24 9.41 22.61
C LEU A 55 -9.93 8.33 23.43
N THR A 56 -9.51 7.07 23.30
CA THR A 56 -10.11 5.94 24.00
C THR A 56 -9.70 5.95 25.48
N PRO A 57 -10.64 5.97 26.44
CA PRO A 57 -10.31 5.93 27.85
C PRO A 57 -9.72 4.57 28.25
N PRO A 58 -8.89 4.52 29.31
CA PRO A 58 -8.44 3.26 29.90
C PRO A 58 -9.64 2.38 30.26
N SER A 59 -9.56 1.09 29.93
CA SER A 59 -10.68 0.16 30.11
C SER A 59 -10.23 -1.13 30.79
N VAL A 60 -11.14 -1.70 31.59
CA VAL A 60 -10.87 -2.94 32.30
C VAL A 60 -11.18 -4.11 31.38
N SER A 61 -10.19 -4.97 31.14
CA SER A 61 -10.38 -6.21 30.39
C SER A 61 -10.97 -7.28 31.30
N ILE A 62 -12.06 -7.89 30.86
CA ILE A 62 -12.73 -8.99 31.54
C ILE A 62 -12.55 -10.23 30.69
N ASN A 63 -12.05 -11.30 31.31
CA ASN A 63 -11.92 -12.57 30.65
C ASN A 63 -13.31 -13.13 30.33
N LYS A 64 -13.67 -13.21 29.04
CA LYS A 64 -14.99 -13.66 28.58
C LYS A 64 -15.33 -15.09 29.02
N ARG A 65 -14.33 -15.92 29.35
CA ARG A 65 -14.50 -17.34 29.71
C ARG A 65 -14.65 -17.56 31.21
N SER A 66 -13.96 -16.78 32.04
CA SER A 66 -13.99 -16.91 33.51
C SER A 66 -14.79 -15.80 34.21
N GLY A 67 -15.17 -14.74 33.51
CA GLY A 67 -15.84 -13.56 34.07
C GLY A 67 -14.96 -12.73 35.01
N LYS A 68 -13.68 -13.08 35.14
CA LYS A 68 -12.74 -12.40 36.04
C LYS A 68 -12.09 -11.20 35.36
N VAL A 69 -11.88 -10.13 36.11
CA VAL A 69 -11.05 -9.00 35.69
C VAL A 69 -9.63 -9.49 35.44
N GLU A 70 -9.16 -9.34 34.20
CA GLU A 70 -7.85 -9.82 33.76
C GLU A 70 -6.79 -8.72 33.92
N GLY A 71 -7.18 -7.46 33.73
CA GLY A 71 -6.31 -6.30 33.98
C GLY A 71 -6.87 -5.00 33.43
N LEU A 72 -6.07 -3.94 33.53
CA LEU A 72 -6.36 -2.64 32.95
C LEU A 72 -5.64 -2.52 31.60
N ALA A 73 -6.39 -2.22 30.55
CA ALA A 73 -5.83 -1.85 29.27
C ALA A 73 -5.51 -0.34 29.24
N ASP A 74 -4.34 -0.02 28.73
CA ASP A 74 -3.84 1.34 28.54
C ASP A 74 -3.75 1.65 27.02
N PRO A 75 -4.77 2.31 26.45
CA PRO A 75 -4.78 2.71 25.04
C PRO A 75 -3.63 3.68 24.71
N LEU A 76 -3.30 4.60 25.61
CA LEU A 76 -2.26 5.61 25.42
C LEU A 76 -0.88 4.94 25.30
N GLY A 77 -0.54 4.06 26.26
CA GLY A 77 0.70 3.30 26.20
C GLY A 77 0.77 2.35 24.99
N SER A 78 -0.38 1.95 24.43
CA SER A 78 -0.43 1.18 23.18
C SER A 78 -0.16 2.06 21.96
N ALA A 79 -0.73 3.27 21.91
CA ALA A 79 -0.49 4.25 20.86
C ALA A 79 0.98 4.67 20.79
N GLU A 80 1.61 4.96 21.95
CA GLU A 80 3.03 5.30 22.04
C GLU A 80 3.91 4.22 21.40
N LYS A 81 3.68 2.94 21.77
CA LYS A 81 4.41 1.81 21.19
C LYS A 81 4.23 1.70 19.69
N ILE A 82 3.02 1.92 19.18
CA ILE A 82 2.75 1.88 17.74
C ILE A 82 3.54 3.00 17.04
N ILE A 83 3.53 4.22 17.58
CA ILE A 83 4.27 5.36 17.02
C ILE A 83 5.78 5.08 17.02
N THR A 84 6.33 4.55 18.11
CA THR A 84 7.74 4.16 18.20
C THR A 84 8.11 3.13 17.12
N MET A 85 7.33 2.05 17.00
CA MET A 85 7.56 1.02 15.98
C MET A 85 7.43 1.58 14.55
N ARG A 86 6.46 2.46 14.30
CA ARG A 86 6.30 3.12 12.99
C ARG A 86 7.55 3.93 12.64
N ASN A 87 8.10 4.65 13.61
CA ASN A 87 9.34 5.42 13.41
C ASN A 87 10.53 4.51 13.10
N GLU A 88 10.68 3.38 13.80
CA GLU A 88 11.73 2.39 13.52
C GLU A 88 11.61 1.83 12.09
N VAL A 89 10.41 1.40 11.68
CA VAL A 89 10.16 0.89 10.31
C VAL A 89 10.42 1.98 9.27
N ALA A 90 10.01 3.21 9.52
CA ALA A 90 10.26 4.33 8.61
C ALA A 90 11.77 4.58 8.41
N GLN A 91 12.56 4.48 9.49
CA GLN A 91 14.02 4.59 9.40
C GLN A 91 14.64 3.44 8.62
N GLU A 92 14.18 2.20 8.82
CA GLU A 92 14.62 1.05 8.03
C GLU A 92 14.31 1.24 6.54
N TRP A 93 13.11 1.72 6.22
CA TRP A 93 12.71 2.00 4.85
C TRP A 93 13.53 3.11 4.23
N GLN A 94 13.77 4.19 4.98
CA GLN A 94 14.63 5.28 4.53
C GLN A 94 16.04 4.79 4.19
N ALA A 95 16.63 3.95 5.05
CA ALA A 95 17.95 3.36 4.82
C ALA A 95 17.97 2.45 3.58
N MET A 96 16.91 1.68 3.33
CA MET A 96 16.79 0.88 2.11
C MET A 96 16.65 1.76 0.85
N MET A 97 15.90 2.85 0.93
CA MET A 97 15.67 3.77 -0.17
C MET A 97 16.93 4.55 -0.60
N GLU A 98 17.94 4.64 0.27
CA GLU A 98 19.22 5.31 -0.06
C GLU A 98 19.94 4.66 -1.25
N ASN A 99 19.75 3.35 -1.48
CA ASN A 99 20.41 2.59 -2.54
C ASN A 99 19.63 2.56 -3.87
N VAL A 100 18.36 2.97 -3.84
CA VAL A 100 17.45 2.91 -5.01
C VAL A 100 17.95 3.73 -6.20
N PRO A 101 18.52 4.94 -6.04
CA PRO A 101 19.08 5.70 -7.17
C PRO A 101 20.24 4.97 -7.87
N GLN A 102 21.12 4.30 -7.13
CA GLN A 102 22.21 3.51 -7.70
C GLN A 102 21.66 2.32 -8.50
N ASP A 103 20.66 1.62 -7.96
CA ASP A 103 20.00 0.50 -8.63
C ASP A 103 19.34 0.92 -9.95
N HIS A 104 18.61 2.05 -9.94
CA HIS A 104 18.04 2.61 -11.17
C HIS A 104 19.10 3.04 -12.18
N THR A 105 20.26 3.51 -11.72
CA THR A 105 21.37 3.88 -12.61
C THR A 105 21.92 2.65 -13.35
N GLY A 106 22.05 1.51 -12.67
CA GLY A 106 22.43 0.25 -13.29
C GLY A 106 21.43 -0.20 -14.36
N LEU A 107 20.13 -0.17 -14.04
CA LEU A 107 19.07 -0.52 -14.98
C LEU A 107 19.04 0.39 -16.21
N ARG A 108 19.18 1.71 -16.02
CA ARG A 108 19.22 2.68 -17.13
C ARG A 108 20.42 2.46 -18.04
N LYS A 109 21.60 2.16 -17.49
CA LYS A 109 22.79 1.83 -18.27
C LYS A 109 22.59 0.57 -19.10
N ALA A 110 22.07 -0.50 -18.49
CA ALA A 110 21.79 -1.75 -19.20
C ALA A 110 20.77 -1.55 -20.34
N LEU A 111 19.71 -0.77 -20.11
CA LEU A 111 18.72 -0.44 -21.13
C LEU A 111 19.33 0.35 -22.29
N LEU A 112 20.21 1.32 -21.98
CA LEU A 112 20.93 2.09 -23.00
C LEU A 112 21.85 1.21 -23.84
N GLU A 113 22.59 0.27 -23.23
CA GLU A 113 23.44 -0.67 -23.95
C GLU A 113 22.66 -1.57 -24.92
N ILE A 114 21.47 -2.03 -24.53
CA ILE A 114 20.57 -2.81 -25.39
C ILE A 114 20.13 -1.96 -26.59
N GLN A 115 19.69 -0.72 -26.35
CA GLN A 115 19.28 0.20 -27.42
C GLN A 115 20.44 0.49 -28.40
N MET A 116 21.64 0.75 -27.88
CA MET A 116 22.83 0.99 -28.70
C MET A 116 23.24 -0.23 -29.53
N LYS A 117 23.12 -1.45 -28.99
CA LYS A 117 23.36 -2.69 -29.76
C LYS A 117 22.33 -2.89 -30.87
N ALA A 118 21.05 -2.62 -30.59
CA ALA A 118 19.99 -2.70 -31.59
C ALA A 118 20.19 -1.69 -32.74
N TRP A 119 20.63 -0.47 -32.43
CA TRP A 119 20.98 0.53 -33.45
C TRP A 119 22.28 0.21 -34.19
N GLY A 120 23.32 -0.24 -33.49
CA GLY A 120 24.61 -0.60 -34.07
C GLY A 120 24.56 -1.86 -34.95
N SER A 121 23.64 -2.78 -34.65
CA SER A 121 23.39 -3.97 -35.47
C SER A 121 22.41 -3.72 -36.64
N GLY A 122 21.87 -2.49 -36.77
CA GLY A 122 20.88 -2.10 -37.78
C GLY A 122 21.38 -1.15 -38.87
N GLY A 123 22.69 -0.86 -38.93
CA GLY A 123 23.26 0.00 -39.97
C GLY A 123 23.64 -0.77 -41.24
N LEU A 124 22.85 -0.61 -42.32
CA LEU A 124 23.07 -0.97 -43.73
C LEU A 124 22.66 -2.39 -44.17
N GLY A 125 21.39 -2.55 -44.54
CA GLY A 125 20.94 -3.72 -45.31
C GLY A 125 19.44 -3.72 -45.62
N GLY A 126 18.92 -2.69 -46.28
CA GLY A 126 17.50 -2.64 -46.60
C GLY A 126 17.06 -1.47 -47.45
N ALA A 127 17.77 -1.23 -48.56
CA ALA A 127 17.20 -0.46 -49.67
C ALA A 127 16.08 -1.30 -50.32
N THR A 128 14.84 -1.15 -49.87
CA THR A 128 13.67 -1.52 -50.69
C THR A 128 13.22 -0.26 -51.43
N SER A 129 13.82 -0.11 -52.61
CA SER A 129 13.29 0.62 -53.74
C SER A 129 11.98 -0.01 -54.22
N GLY A 130 11.05 0.82 -54.70
CA GLY A 130 9.85 0.44 -55.44
C GLY A 130 8.61 0.31 -54.55
N GLY A 131 7.50 0.99 -54.79
CA GLY A 131 7.10 1.85 -55.90
C GLY A 131 5.63 2.19 -55.67
N ASP A 132 5.26 3.38 -56.10
CA ASP A 132 3.93 3.90 -56.43
C ASP A 132 2.74 2.94 -56.28
N ASN A 133 1.71 3.36 -55.52
CA ASN A 133 0.37 3.31 -56.10
C ASN A 133 -0.53 4.42 -55.55
N GLU A 134 -1.08 5.16 -56.50
CA GLU A 134 -2.10 6.18 -56.37
C GLU A 134 -3.48 5.61 -56.03
N GLN A 135 -4.26 6.46 -55.37
CA GLN A 135 -5.71 6.69 -55.52
C GLN A 135 -6.79 5.72 -54.98
N SER A 136 -7.84 6.41 -54.50
CA SER A 136 -9.26 6.01 -54.40
C SER A 136 -9.62 5.08 -53.23
N SER A 137 -10.64 5.36 -52.40
CA SER A 137 -11.89 6.10 -52.65
C SER A 137 -12.48 6.70 -51.38
N GLN A 138 -13.20 7.81 -51.57
CA GLN A 138 -14.27 8.31 -50.70
C GLN A 138 -15.43 7.31 -50.60
N GLN A 139 -16.08 7.27 -49.43
CA GLN A 139 -17.52 7.06 -49.19
C GLN A 139 -17.72 7.31 -47.67
N ASP A 140 -18.21 8.47 -47.23
CA ASP A 140 -19.63 8.81 -47.03
C ASP A 140 -20.46 7.68 -46.40
N GLU A 141 -20.91 7.86 -45.15
CA GLU A 141 -22.34 8.02 -44.83
C GLU A 141 -22.62 8.31 -43.32
N SER A 142 -23.22 9.47 -43.09
CA SER A 142 -24.36 9.81 -42.21
C SER A 142 -24.55 9.25 -40.78
N VAL A 143 -24.55 10.20 -39.82
CA VAL A 143 -25.68 10.63 -38.94
C VAL A 143 -26.60 9.59 -38.27
N SER A 144 -26.62 9.56 -36.93
CA SER A 144 -27.78 9.83 -36.03
C SER A 144 -27.32 9.60 -34.57
N GLY A 145 -27.72 10.30 -33.52
CA GLY A 145 -28.87 11.17 -33.29
C GLY A 145 -29.75 10.57 -32.18
N GLY A 146 -29.74 11.18 -30.98
CA GLY A 146 -30.73 10.96 -29.90
C GLY A 146 -30.39 9.84 -28.91
N SER A 147 -30.82 9.84 -27.65
CA SER A 147 -31.75 10.70 -26.93
C SER A 147 -31.57 10.45 -25.42
N THR A 148 -31.67 11.52 -24.63
CA THR A 148 -32.02 11.51 -23.21
C THR A 148 -33.41 10.91 -22.97
N ASP A 149 -33.57 10.13 -21.90
CA ASP A 149 -34.80 9.91 -21.11
C ASP A 149 -34.36 9.17 -19.83
N ASP A 150 -34.45 9.70 -18.61
CA ASP A 150 -35.60 10.03 -17.76
C ASP A 150 -36.35 8.81 -17.20
N GLY A 151 -36.72 8.91 -15.91
CA GLY A 151 -37.43 7.90 -15.12
C GLY A 151 -36.60 7.43 -13.92
N GLY A 152 -36.92 7.75 -12.66
CA GLY A 152 -38.22 8.08 -12.10
C GLY A 152 -38.47 7.16 -10.90
N PHE A 153 -38.63 7.78 -9.74
CA PHE A 153 -39.04 7.24 -8.44
C PHE A 153 -39.89 5.95 -8.44
N GLN A 154 -39.58 5.05 -7.50
CA GLN A 154 -40.49 4.62 -6.44
C GLN A 154 -39.70 4.31 -5.16
#